data_AF-A0A957L695-F1
#
_entry.id   AF-A0A957L695-F1
#
_cell.length_a   1.000
_cell.length_b   1.000
_cell.length_c   1.000
_cell.angle_alpha   90.00
_cell.angle_beta   90.00
_cell.angle_gamma   90.00
#
_symmetry.space_group_name_H-M   'P 1'
#
loop_
_entity.id
_entity.type
_entity.pdbx_description
1 polymer ?
#
loop_
_entity_poly.entity_id
_entity_poly.type
_entity_poly.pdbx_seq_one_letter_code
_entity_poly.pdbx_strand_id
1 'polypeptide(L)'
;DNISFTIKVPILMYHYVSTPPNFGDELRVRLSTEPVAFREQMRYLAENGFTTIDLYDLHLAITNQRELPEKPVILTFDDGHRDHYTNVFPVLQEFG
;
A
#
# COMPACT_ATOMS: atom_id res chain seq x y z
N ASP A 1 -24.85 -24.98 -8.40
CA ASP A 1 -24.69 -23.84 -9.32
C ASP A 1 -23.32 -23.22 -9.16
N ASN A 2 -22.49 -23.26 -10.21
CA ASN A 2 -21.14 -22.68 -10.19
C ASN A 2 -21.22 -21.18 -10.45
N ILE A 3 -21.52 -20.40 -9.41
CA ILE A 3 -21.35 -18.95 -9.46
C ILE A 3 -19.85 -18.68 -9.35
N SER A 4 -19.24 -18.15 -10.41
CA SER A 4 -17.88 -17.61 -10.37
C SER A 4 -17.96 -16.09 -10.32
N PHE A 5 -17.14 -15.49 -9.45
CA PHE A 5 -16.94 -14.05 -9.39
C PHE A 5 -15.44 -13.75 -9.47
N THR A 6 -15.08 -12.53 -9.83
CA THR A 6 -13.70 -12.07 -9.91
C THR A 6 -13.56 -10.82 -9.06
N ILE A 7 -12.61 -10.84 -8.13
CA ILE A 7 -12.22 -9.68 -7.34
C ILE A 7 -10.91 -9.13 -7.92
N LYS A 8 -10.82 -7.80 -8.06
CA LYS A 8 -9.60 -7.10 -8.45
C LYS A 8 -9.18 -6.17 -7.32
N VAL A 9 -8.05 -6.46 -6.69
CA VAL A 9 -7.45 -5.61 -5.67
C VAL A 9 -5.98 -5.38 -6.02
N PRO A 10 -5.56 -4.14 -6.31
CA PRO A 10 -4.14 -3.79 -6.38
C PRO A 10 -3.49 -3.94 -5.00
N ILE A 11 -2.35 -4.61 -4.96
CA ILE A 11 -1.50 -4.71 -3.77
C ILE A 11 -0.21 -3.96 -4.08
N LEU A 12 -0.04 -2.79 -3.47
CA LEU A 12 1.13 -1.93 -3.65
C LEU A 12 2.17 -2.31 -2.60
N MET A 13 3.36 -2.66 -3.05
CA MET A 13 4.45 -3.15 -2.20
C MET A 13 5.56 -2.10 -2.11
N TYR A 14 5.89 -1.72 -0.89
CA TYR A 14 6.97 -0.80 -0.57
C TYR A 14 8.03 -1.50 0.27
N HIS A 15 9.30 -1.16 0.05
CA HIS A 15 10.40 -1.55 0.95
C HIS A 15 10.85 -0.31 1.72
N TYR A 16 11.72 0.52 1.15
CA TYR A 16 12.14 1.76 1.80
C TYR A 16 11.24 2.93 1.40
N VAL A 17 10.89 3.76 2.38
CA VAL A 17 10.26 5.07 2.15
C VAL A 17 11.18 6.12 2.76
N SER A 18 12.29 6.35 2.08
CA SER A 18 13.38 7.22 2.51
C SER A 18 14.29 7.56 1.33
N THR A 19 14.96 8.70 1.42
CA THR A 19 16.01 9.07 0.46
C THR A 19 17.16 8.06 0.58
N PRO A 20 17.54 7.38 -0.52
CA PRO A 20 18.65 6.44 -0.48
C PRO A 20 19.97 7.20 -0.24
N PRO A 21 20.93 6.60 0.49
CA PRO A 21 22.24 7.23 0.69
C PRO A 21 23.00 7.34 -0.64
N ASN A 22 23.84 8.38 -0.78
CA ASN A 22 24.63 8.67 -2.00
C ASN A 22 25.53 7.51 -2.47
N PHE A 23 25.85 6.56 -1.58
CA PHE A 23 26.66 5.36 -1.88
C PHE A 23 25.93 4.06 -1.50
N GLY A 24 24.59 4.07 -1.52
CA GLY A 24 23.81 2.85 -1.35
C GLY A 24 24.09 1.85 -2.46
N ASP A 25 23.98 0.55 -2.16
CA ASP A 25 23.99 -0.46 -3.21
C ASP A 25 22.80 -0.26 -4.16
N GLU A 26 22.90 -0.86 -5.36
CA GLU A 26 21.88 -0.68 -6.41
C GLU A 26 20.49 -1.11 -5.94
N LEU A 27 20.42 -2.14 -5.10
CA LEU A 27 19.16 -2.66 -4.55
C LEU A 27 18.50 -1.61 -3.64
N ARG A 28 19.27 -1.00 -2.74
CA ARG A 28 18.79 0.08 -1.87
C ARG A 28 18.20 1.20 -2.70
N VAL A 29 18.89 1.66 -3.74
CA VAL A 29 18.37 2.74 -4.59
C VAL A 29 17.08 2.34 -5.30
N ARG A 30 17.04 1.15 -5.90
CA ARG A 30 15.88 0.68 -6.69
C ARG A 30 14.64 0.36 -5.87
N LEU A 31 14.82 -0.01 -4.61
CA LEU A 31 13.73 -0.35 -3.68
C LEU A 31 13.32 0.84 -2.79
N SER A 32 13.82 2.05 -3.08
CA SER A 32 13.48 3.26 -2.34
C SER A 32 12.41 4.09 -3.02
N THR A 33 11.45 4.54 -2.22
CA THR A 33 10.51 5.60 -2.57
C THR A 33 10.84 6.85 -1.75
N GLU A 34 11.02 7.99 -2.39
CA GLU A 34 11.21 9.25 -1.68
C GLU A 34 9.98 9.60 -0.81
N PRO A 35 10.13 10.11 0.42
CA PRO A 35 8.99 10.41 1.29
C PRO A 35 7.96 11.35 0.68
N VAL A 36 8.40 12.35 -0.08
CA VAL A 36 7.50 13.26 -0.80
C VAL A 36 6.70 12.52 -1.86
N ALA A 37 7.35 11.62 -2.62
CA ALA A 37 6.66 10.81 -3.63
C ALA A 37 5.63 9.87 -2.99
N PHE A 38 5.96 9.24 -1.86
CA PHE A 38 5.02 8.41 -1.11
C PHE A 38 3.79 9.20 -0.66
N ARG A 39 3.98 10.40 -0.09
CA ARG A 39 2.87 11.26 0.32
C ARG A 39 1.96 11.63 -0.86
N GLU A 40 2.53 11.99 -2.00
CA GLU A 40 1.75 12.31 -3.21
C GLU A 40 0.99 11.10 -3.75
N GLN A 41 1.56 9.89 -3.66
CA GLN A 41 0.86 8.66 -4.01
C GLN A 41 -0.34 8.42 -3.09
N MET A 42 -0.18 8.57 -1.77
CA MET A 42 -1.29 8.38 -0.82
C MET A 42 -2.38 9.43 -1.00
N ARG A 43 -1.99 10.70 -1.21
CA ARG A 43 -2.92 11.78 -1.54
C ARG A 43 -3.69 11.47 -2.81
N TYR A 44 -3.01 10.99 -3.86
CA TYR A 44 -3.67 10.59 -5.10
C TYR A 44 -4.71 9.48 -4.89
N LEU A 45 -4.38 8.44 -4.10
CA LEU A 45 -5.33 7.36 -3.79
C LEU A 45 -6.59 7.92 -3.12
N ALA A 46 -6.42 8.74 -2.07
CA ALA A 46 -7.53 9.37 -1.35
C ALA A 46 -8.38 10.27 -2.26
N GLU A 47 -7.76 11.14 -3.06
CA GLU A 47 -8.47 12.07 -3.97
C GLU A 47 -9.20 11.35 -5.12
N ASN A 48 -8.76 10.15 -5.50
CA ASN A 48 -9.37 9.37 -6.59
C ASN A 48 -10.36 8.29 -6.11
N GLY A 49 -10.71 8.31 -4.82
CA GLY A 49 -11.74 7.46 -4.23
C GLY A 49 -11.29 6.02 -4.01
N PHE A 50 -9.98 5.77 -3.90
CA PHE A 50 -9.50 4.49 -3.42
C PHE A 50 -9.78 4.37 -1.92
N THR A 51 -10.04 3.15 -1.47
CA THR A 51 -10.21 2.83 -0.05
C THR A 51 -9.19 1.78 0.32
N THR A 52 -8.32 2.11 1.28
CA THR A 52 -7.39 1.13 1.84
C THR A 52 -8.18 0.03 2.54
N ILE A 53 -7.87 -1.22 2.25
CA ILE A 53 -8.37 -2.39 2.97
C ILE A 53 -7.17 -3.19 3.48
N ASP A 54 -7.42 -4.08 4.44
CA ASP A 54 -6.38 -5.02 4.89
C ASP A 54 -6.50 -6.40 4.21
N LEU A 55 -5.53 -7.28 4.48
CA LEU A 55 -5.54 -8.65 3.95
C LEU A 55 -6.70 -9.49 4.50
N TYR A 56 -7.25 -9.13 5.67
CA TYR A 56 -8.38 -9.82 6.26
C TYR A 56 -9.68 -9.48 5.54
N ASP A 57 -9.88 -8.22 5.14
CA ASP A 57 -10.96 -7.80 4.26
C ASP A 57 -10.95 -8.57 2.94
N LEU A 58 -9.77 -8.69 2.31
CA LEU A 58 -9.62 -9.48 1.09
C LEU A 58 -9.94 -10.95 1.32
N HIS A 59 -9.49 -11.54 2.42
CA HIS A 59 -9.80 -12.92 2.79
C HIS A 59 -11.32 -13.14 2.94
N LEU A 60 -12.01 -12.24 3.64
CA LEU A 60 -13.46 -12.30 3.79
C LEU A 60 -14.16 -12.16 2.44
N ALA A 61 -13.65 -11.32 1.55
CA ALA A 61 -14.25 -11.13 0.23
C ALA A 61 -14.10 -12.36 -0.69
N ILE A 62 -12.91 -12.97 -0.75
CA ILE A 62 -12.71 -14.18 -1.58
C ILE A 62 -13.47 -15.40 -1.04
N THR A 63 -13.79 -15.40 0.26
CA THR A 63 -14.62 -16.44 0.90
C THR A 63 -16.11 -16.07 0.92
N ASN A 64 -16.50 -15.01 0.21
CA ASN A 64 -17.89 -14.55 0.05
C ASN A 64 -18.58 -14.18 1.38
N GLN A 65 -17.81 -13.64 2.33
CA GLN A 65 -18.25 -13.20 3.66
C GLN A 65 -18.36 -11.67 3.78
N ARG A 66 -17.78 -10.91 2.84
CA ARG A 66 -17.76 -9.44 2.85
C ARG A 66 -17.67 -8.88 1.42
N GLU A 67 -18.38 -7.79 1.14
CA GLU A 67 -18.17 -7.02 -0.08
C GLU A 67 -17.05 -5.99 0.13
N LEU A 68 -16.25 -5.77 -0.91
CA LEU A 68 -15.19 -4.75 -0.89
C LEU A 68 -15.74 -3.39 -1.38
N PRO A 69 -15.10 -2.26 -1.00
CA PRO A 69 -15.38 -0.97 -1.62
C PRO A 69 -15.14 -1.02 -3.14
N GLU A 70 -15.67 -0.05 -3.88
CA GLU A 70 -15.59 -0.02 -5.35
C GLU A 70 -14.14 0.03 -5.87
N LYS A 71 -13.25 0.75 -5.16
CA LYS A 71 -11.83 0.89 -5.49
C LYS A 71 -10.94 0.46 -4.30
N PRO A 72 -10.87 -0.83 -3.98
CA PRO A 72 -10.05 -1.31 -2.89
C PRO A 72 -8.56 -1.21 -3.26
N VAL A 73 -7.71 -0.93 -2.29
CA VAL A 73 -6.24 -1.02 -2.44
C VAL A 73 -5.64 -1.57 -1.15
N ILE A 74 -4.62 -2.41 -1.27
CA ILE A 74 -3.82 -2.89 -0.13
C ILE A 74 -2.44 -2.27 -0.25
N LEU A 75 -1.94 -1.75 0.87
CA LEU A 75 -0.57 -1.25 1.01
C LEU A 75 0.22 -2.26 1.85
N THR A 76 1.34 -2.75 1.32
CA THR A 76 2.27 -3.64 2.04
C THR A 76 3.63 -2.98 2.18
N PHE A 77 4.25 -3.19 3.33
CA PHE A 77 5.54 -2.62 3.70
C PHE A 77 6.42 -3.76 4.27
N ASP A 78 7.44 -4.14 3.52
CA ASP A 78 8.25 -5.33 3.81
C ASP A 78 9.52 -4.98 4.62
N ASP A 79 10.16 -5.97 5.24
CA ASP A 79 11.44 -5.87 5.96
C ASP A 79 11.46 -5.10 7.30
N GLY A 80 10.39 -4.38 7.65
CA GLY A 80 10.25 -3.76 8.98
C GLY A 80 11.23 -2.61 9.24
N HIS A 81 11.53 -1.82 8.22
CA HIS A 81 12.46 -0.70 8.33
C HIS A 81 11.93 0.44 9.23
N ARG A 82 12.85 1.14 9.92
CA ARG A 82 12.51 2.27 10.81
C ARG A 82 11.83 3.43 10.08
N ASP A 83 12.09 3.59 8.79
CA ASP A 83 11.45 4.62 7.96
C ASP A 83 9.95 4.37 7.76
N HIS A 84 9.45 3.14 7.95
CA HIS A 84 8.01 2.89 8.02
C HIS A 84 7.38 3.65 9.19
N TYR A 85 7.96 3.55 10.38
CA TYR A 85 7.41 4.27 11.53
C TYR A 85 7.57 5.80 11.40
N THR A 86 8.71 6.24 10.85
CA THR A 86 9.05 7.68 10.85
C THR A 86 8.52 8.46 9.64
N ASN A 87 8.33 7.82 8.49
CA ASN A 87 7.88 8.45 7.25
C ASN A 87 6.53 7.92 6.75
N VAL A 88 6.28 6.60 6.83
CA VAL A 88 5.03 6.00 6.33
C VAL A 88 3.88 6.25 7.28
N PHE A 89 4.04 5.89 8.55
CA PHE A 89 2.96 5.92 9.53
C PHE A 89 2.26 7.30 9.64
N PRO A 90 2.98 8.45 9.73
CA PRO A 90 2.31 9.75 9.79
C PRO A 90 1.48 10.07 8.54
N VAL A 91 1.93 9.63 7.37
CA VAL A 91 1.21 9.84 6.10
C VAL A 91 -0.04 8.95 6.04
N LEU A 92 0.05 7.71 6.51
CA LEU A 92 -1.12 6.83 6.61
C LEU A 92 -2.13 7.32 7.66
N GLN A 93 -1.71 8.04 8.70
CA GLN A 93 -2.66 8.70 9.60
C GLN A 93 -3.46 9.82 8.93
N GLU A 94 -2.90 10.42 7.86
CA GLU A 94 -3.54 11.51 7.13
C GLU A 94 -4.43 11.00 5.97
N PHE A 95 -3.98 9.98 5.25
CA PHE A 95 -4.63 9.51 4.00
C PHE A 95 -5.01 8.03 3.98
N GLY A 96 -4.51 7.24 4.94
CA GLY A 96 -4.59 5.78 4.96
C GLY A 96 -5.95 5.24 5.35
#